data_AF-A0A523DAV0-F1
#
_entry.id   AF-A0A523DAV0-F1
#
_cell.length_a   1.000
_cell.length_b   1.000
_cell.length_c   1.000
_cell.angle_alpha   90.00
_cell.angle_beta   90.00
_cell.angle_gamma   90.00
#
_symmetry.space_group_name_H-M   'P 1'
#
loop_
_entity.id
_entity.type
_entity.pdbx_description
1 polymer ?
#
loop_
_entity_poly.entity_id
_entity_poly.type
_entity_poly.pdbx_seq_one_letter_code
_entity_poly.pdbx_strand_id
1 'polypeptide(L)'
;QRIKWEPLYEVTQIKGDGEAHPFLSPNDEFADYETWDVGNLDVSEAKTDAMLAGEYAREALKRGLVIEDRLGTNPYGFGMIGSTDSHTSLATAQEDNFFGKHAGYEPSPERMAHPFMSTDSGTIYAWQQVSSGLAAVWAKENTREAIFDAMERKEVYATTGSRLAVRFFGGWDYTEHDINSRQPGFAGYDKGVPMGGDLRVRPAGAGAPTFMVYSLRDVQGANLDRIQIIKGWLGDDGETHEAVYDVAWSGDRRPGSDGKLPPVGNTVDVENANWTNTIGAAELGTVWADPDFDPDQKAFYYARVIEIPTPRWTTYDAFRFGIDLPEGAPTSTQERAYTSPIWYAP
;
A
#
# COMPACT_ATOMS: atom_id res chain seq x y z
N GLN A 1 8.38 -13.79 -20.37
CA GLN A 1 9.67 -13.27 -19.87
C GLN A 1 9.45 -12.40 -18.63
N ARG A 2 8.62 -11.34 -18.67
CA ARG A 2 8.32 -10.48 -17.51
C ARG A 2 7.90 -11.26 -16.25
N ILE A 3 6.88 -12.12 -16.31
CA ILE A 3 6.43 -12.97 -15.18
C ILE A 3 7.58 -13.74 -14.51
N LYS A 4 8.55 -14.21 -15.29
CA LYS A 4 9.67 -15.01 -14.79
C LYS A 4 10.74 -14.17 -14.11
N TRP A 5 11.00 -12.95 -14.59
CA TRP A 5 12.16 -12.14 -14.18
C TRP A 5 11.80 -10.94 -13.31
N GLU A 6 10.54 -10.51 -13.34
CA GLU A 6 10.01 -9.36 -12.62
C GLU A 6 8.79 -9.80 -11.80
N PRO A 7 8.93 -10.77 -10.87
CA PRO A 7 7.80 -11.26 -10.08
C PRO A 7 7.32 -10.22 -9.06
N LEU A 8 8.16 -9.24 -8.71
CA LEU A 8 7.89 -8.23 -7.71
C LEU A 8 8.03 -6.82 -8.31
N TYR A 9 7.19 -5.91 -7.83
CA TYR A 9 7.18 -4.51 -8.19
C TYR A 9 7.27 -3.64 -6.93
N GLU A 10 8.11 -2.62 -6.99
CA GLU A 10 8.24 -1.60 -5.96
C GLU A 10 7.07 -0.62 -6.08
N VAL A 11 6.14 -0.67 -5.13
CA VAL A 11 4.95 0.19 -5.13
C VAL A 11 5.13 1.46 -4.29
N THR A 12 6.16 1.53 -3.44
CA THR A 12 6.42 2.69 -2.61
C THR A 12 7.90 2.83 -2.29
N GLN A 13 8.39 4.07 -2.33
CA GLN A 13 9.80 4.40 -2.19
C GLN A 13 9.96 5.87 -1.74
N ILE A 14 11.18 6.29 -1.40
CA ILE A 14 11.55 7.69 -1.07
C ILE A 14 11.12 8.72 -2.13
N LYS A 15 10.95 8.27 -3.38
CA LYS A 15 10.58 9.06 -4.57
C LYS A 15 9.09 8.95 -4.91
N GLY A 16 8.26 8.71 -3.90
CA GLY A 16 6.82 8.73 -4.03
C GLY A 16 6.17 7.39 -3.76
N ASP A 17 4.87 7.44 -3.54
CA ASP A 17 4.01 6.27 -3.53
C ASP A 17 3.41 6.04 -4.93
N GLY A 18 3.45 4.77 -5.35
CA GLY A 18 3.02 4.31 -6.67
C GLY A 18 1.83 3.37 -6.62
N GLU A 19 1.07 3.30 -5.52
CA GLU A 19 -0.11 2.43 -5.44
C GLU A 19 -1.22 2.89 -6.41
N ALA A 20 -1.62 4.15 -6.30
CA ALA A 20 -2.62 4.79 -7.15
C ALA A 20 -2.38 6.31 -7.23
N HIS A 21 -3.23 7.00 -7.98
CA HIS A 21 -3.19 8.44 -8.16
C HIS A 21 -4.61 9.00 -8.11
N PRO A 22 -4.86 10.18 -7.50
CA PRO A 22 -6.22 10.73 -7.39
C PRO A 22 -6.90 11.00 -8.74
N PHE A 23 -6.12 11.31 -9.80
CA PHE A 23 -6.66 11.45 -11.16
C PHE A 23 -7.20 10.12 -11.73
N LEU A 24 -6.56 9.00 -11.41
CA LEU A 24 -6.89 7.67 -11.93
C LEU A 24 -7.94 6.96 -11.06
N SER A 25 -7.93 7.26 -9.76
CA SER A 25 -8.77 6.67 -8.73
C SER A 25 -9.57 7.74 -7.96
N PRO A 26 -10.40 8.57 -8.63
CA PRO A 26 -11.02 9.75 -8.02
C PRO A 26 -12.04 9.45 -6.90
N ASN A 27 -12.50 8.20 -6.82
CA ASN A 27 -13.43 7.75 -5.78
C ASN A 27 -12.72 7.24 -4.52
N ASP A 28 -11.40 7.08 -4.57
CA ASP A 28 -10.58 6.62 -3.46
C ASP A 28 -9.96 7.80 -2.69
N GLU A 29 -10.41 8.00 -1.46
CA GLU A 29 -9.97 9.09 -0.57
C GLU A 29 -8.49 9.02 -0.21
N PHE A 30 -7.87 7.84 -0.35
CA PHE A 30 -6.49 7.59 0.03
C PHE A 30 -5.56 7.47 -1.19
N ALA A 31 -6.07 7.68 -2.41
CA ALA A 31 -5.28 7.63 -3.63
C ALA A 31 -4.32 8.82 -3.78
N ASP A 32 -4.54 9.91 -3.07
CA ASP A 32 -3.59 11.02 -2.98
C ASP A 32 -2.69 10.83 -1.74
N TYR A 33 -1.54 10.20 -1.95
CA TYR A 33 -0.57 9.95 -0.89
C TYR A 33 0.85 10.06 -1.44
N GLU A 34 1.59 11.05 -0.94
CA GLU A 34 3.03 11.20 -1.21
C GLU A 34 3.36 11.13 -2.72
N THR A 35 2.53 11.77 -3.54
CA THR A 35 2.59 11.76 -5.01
C THR A 35 3.82 12.52 -5.52
N TRP A 36 4.54 11.92 -6.48
CA TRP A 36 5.71 12.52 -7.14
C TRP A 36 5.54 12.61 -8.66
N ASP A 37 4.59 13.44 -9.07
CA ASP A 37 4.08 13.56 -10.44
C ASP A 37 4.46 14.89 -11.11
N VAL A 38 5.51 15.59 -10.66
CA VAL A 38 5.96 16.84 -11.31
C VAL A 38 6.53 16.58 -12.72
N GLY A 39 7.20 15.44 -12.90
CA GLY A 39 7.87 15.08 -14.16
C GLY A 39 8.44 13.67 -14.14
N ASN A 40 9.33 13.38 -15.07
CA ASN A 40 10.22 12.21 -14.97
C ASN A 40 11.34 12.44 -13.95
N LEU A 41 12.20 11.44 -13.72
CA LEU A 41 13.19 11.44 -12.63
C LEU A 41 14.11 12.67 -12.63
N ASP A 42 14.56 13.12 -13.80
CA ASP A 42 15.44 14.29 -13.96
C ASP A 42 14.67 15.58 -14.29
N VAL A 43 13.33 15.53 -14.26
CA VAL A 43 12.42 16.64 -14.57
C VAL A 43 12.77 17.27 -15.93
N SER A 44 13.26 16.46 -16.87
CA SER A 44 13.48 16.87 -18.27
C SER A 44 12.16 16.96 -19.03
N GLU A 45 11.16 16.19 -18.63
CA GLU A 45 9.81 16.21 -19.18
C GLU A 45 8.79 16.40 -18.05
N ALA A 46 7.95 17.43 -18.17
CA ALA A 46 6.87 17.68 -17.22
C ALA A 46 5.80 16.58 -17.37
N LYS A 47 5.14 16.24 -16.26
CA LYS A 47 4.10 15.22 -16.29
C LYS A 47 2.87 15.69 -17.04
N THR A 48 2.21 14.75 -17.70
CA THR A 48 0.88 14.94 -18.28
C THR A 48 -0.03 13.82 -17.81
N ASP A 49 -1.33 14.09 -17.74
CA ASP A 49 -2.34 13.11 -17.31
C ASP A 49 -2.27 11.79 -18.09
N ALA A 50 -1.94 11.85 -19.38
CA ALA A 50 -1.82 10.68 -20.24
C ALA A 50 -0.68 9.73 -19.85
N MET A 51 0.35 10.24 -19.15
CA MET A 51 1.49 9.44 -18.68
C MET A 51 1.15 8.66 -17.42
N LEU A 52 0.32 9.24 -16.52
CA LEU A 52 0.05 8.70 -15.19
C LEU A 52 -0.40 7.23 -15.23
N ALA A 53 -1.28 6.86 -16.15
CA ALA A 53 -1.78 5.49 -16.22
C ALA A 53 -0.68 4.43 -16.48
N GLY A 54 0.52 4.83 -16.92
CA GLY A 54 1.69 3.98 -17.07
C GLY A 54 2.59 3.85 -15.83
N GLU A 55 2.28 4.57 -14.74
CA GLU A 55 3.21 4.80 -13.64
C GLU A 55 2.74 4.26 -12.28
N TYR A 56 1.48 3.84 -12.18
CA TYR A 56 0.89 3.35 -10.91
C TYR A 56 0.56 1.86 -10.97
N ALA A 57 0.80 1.18 -9.85
CA ALA A 57 0.63 -0.26 -9.69
C ALA A 57 -0.82 -0.69 -9.95
N ARG A 58 -1.82 0.02 -9.40
CA ARG A 58 -3.23 -0.33 -9.59
C ARG A 58 -3.64 -0.32 -11.06
N GLU A 59 -3.19 0.65 -11.84
CA GLU A 59 -3.41 0.67 -13.29
C GLU A 59 -2.67 -0.46 -14.01
N ALA A 60 -1.44 -0.77 -13.61
CA ALA A 60 -0.72 -1.91 -14.16
C ALA A 60 -1.46 -3.24 -13.89
N LEU A 61 -2.00 -3.44 -12.69
CA LEU A 61 -2.81 -4.62 -12.35
C LEU A 61 -4.07 -4.71 -13.22
N LYS A 62 -4.81 -3.60 -13.40
CA LYS A 62 -5.99 -3.53 -14.29
C LYS A 62 -5.63 -3.85 -15.74
N ARG A 63 -4.55 -3.25 -16.26
CA ARG A 63 -4.03 -3.56 -17.61
C ARG A 63 -3.62 -5.03 -17.74
N GLY A 64 -3.16 -5.65 -16.65
CA GLY A 64 -2.86 -7.08 -16.59
C GLY A 64 -4.05 -7.94 -17.02
N LEU A 65 -5.25 -7.63 -16.52
CA LEU A 65 -6.50 -8.31 -16.89
C LEU A 65 -6.81 -8.17 -18.37
N VAL A 66 -6.67 -6.97 -18.94
CA VAL A 66 -6.90 -6.70 -20.37
C VAL A 66 -5.91 -7.48 -21.25
N ILE A 67 -4.64 -7.52 -20.85
CA ILE A 67 -3.61 -8.24 -21.59
C ILE A 67 -3.87 -9.74 -21.53
N GLU A 68 -4.25 -10.26 -20.36
CA GLU A 68 -4.59 -11.66 -20.18
C GLU A 68 -5.79 -12.08 -21.02
N ASP A 69 -6.81 -11.23 -21.14
CA ASP A 69 -7.95 -11.49 -22.01
C ASP A 69 -7.57 -11.64 -23.48
N ARG A 70 -6.63 -10.82 -23.94
CA ARG A 70 -6.18 -10.85 -25.33
C ARG A 70 -5.18 -11.96 -25.63
N LEU A 71 -4.30 -12.26 -24.68
CA LEU A 71 -3.11 -13.10 -24.92
C LEU A 71 -3.11 -14.42 -24.14
N GLY A 72 -4.03 -14.62 -23.21
CA GLY A 72 -4.10 -15.79 -22.32
C GLY A 72 -3.02 -15.82 -21.23
N THR A 73 -2.35 -14.69 -20.96
CA THR A 73 -1.30 -14.60 -19.94
C THR A 73 -1.20 -13.18 -19.38
N ASN A 74 -1.17 -13.04 -18.06
CA ASN A 74 -1.04 -11.76 -17.37
C ASN A 74 0.42 -11.41 -17.01
N PRO A 75 1.12 -10.52 -17.75
CA PRO A 75 2.49 -10.13 -17.42
C PRO A 75 2.61 -9.21 -16.19
N TYR A 76 1.49 -8.71 -15.67
CA TYR A 76 1.42 -7.81 -14.52
C TYR A 76 0.84 -8.48 -13.28
N GLY A 77 0.84 -9.82 -13.25
CA GLY A 77 0.58 -10.63 -12.05
C GLY A 77 1.70 -10.55 -10.99
N PHE A 78 2.28 -9.37 -10.74
CA PHE A 78 3.40 -9.17 -9.82
C PHE A 78 2.94 -9.08 -8.35
N GLY A 79 3.86 -9.34 -7.43
CA GLY A 79 3.72 -9.03 -6.01
C GLY A 79 4.16 -7.60 -5.71
N MET A 80 3.67 -7.01 -4.62
CA MET A 80 3.96 -5.63 -4.24
C MET A 80 4.91 -5.57 -3.04
N ILE A 81 5.99 -4.82 -3.19
CA ILE A 81 6.98 -4.55 -2.12
C ILE A 81 7.24 -3.04 -2.00
N GLY A 82 7.71 -2.59 -0.84
CA GLY A 82 8.30 -1.26 -0.68
C GLY A 82 9.81 -1.36 -0.60
N SER A 83 10.51 -0.29 -0.96
CA SER A 83 11.96 -0.21 -0.77
C SER A 83 12.36 1.14 -0.24
N THR A 84 13.38 1.18 0.62
CA THR A 84 13.88 2.45 1.13
C THR A 84 14.61 3.23 0.03
N ASP A 85 15.37 2.52 -0.81
CA ASP A 85 16.27 3.09 -1.84
C ASP A 85 17.01 4.35 -1.33
N SER A 86 17.59 4.26 -0.12
CA SER A 86 18.53 5.23 0.42
C SER A 86 19.97 4.83 0.08
N HIS A 87 20.81 5.82 -0.24
CA HIS A 87 22.24 5.65 -0.55
C HIS A 87 23.11 6.13 0.63
N THR A 88 22.65 5.88 1.86
CA THR A 88 23.30 6.34 3.10
C THR A 88 23.93 5.19 3.90
N SER A 89 23.69 3.94 3.51
CA SER A 89 24.00 2.73 4.31
C SER A 89 23.23 2.63 5.64
N LEU A 90 22.21 3.47 5.84
CA LEU A 90 21.38 3.51 7.05
C LEU A 90 20.00 2.88 6.81
N ALA A 91 19.43 2.26 7.85
CA ALA A 91 18.07 1.72 7.85
C ALA A 91 17.11 2.73 8.47
N THR A 92 16.72 3.74 7.69
CA THR A 92 16.11 5.01 8.15
C THR A 92 14.85 5.34 7.36
N ALA A 93 13.93 4.38 7.27
CA ALA A 93 12.68 4.50 6.52
C ALA A 93 11.50 4.96 7.39
N GLN A 94 11.70 5.29 8.67
CA GLN A 94 10.60 5.75 9.54
C GLN A 94 10.65 7.27 9.70
N GLU A 95 9.49 7.90 9.83
CA GLU A 95 9.35 9.36 9.88
C GLU A 95 10.21 10.01 10.99
N ASP A 96 10.32 9.35 12.15
CA ASP A 96 11.12 9.82 13.28
C ASP A 96 12.63 9.57 13.12
N ASN A 97 13.06 8.81 12.11
CA ASN A 97 14.46 8.48 11.88
C ASN A 97 14.91 8.67 10.43
N PHE A 98 14.26 9.54 9.66
CA PHE A 98 14.51 9.70 8.23
C PHE A 98 15.77 10.52 7.88
N PHE A 99 16.73 9.89 7.17
CA PHE A 99 18.01 10.49 6.76
C PHE A 99 18.09 10.89 5.28
N GLY A 100 16.98 10.79 4.53
CA GLY A 100 16.93 11.20 3.13
C GLY A 100 17.63 10.25 2.15
N LYS A 101 17.61 10.63 0.86
CA LYS A 101 18.07 9.79 -0.26
C LYS A 101 19.57 9.49 -0.25
N HIS A 102 20.41 10.44 0.14
CA HIS A 102 21.87 10.31 0.19
C HIS A 102 22.44 11.37 1.14
N ALA A 103 23.76 11.37 1.35
CA ALA A 103 24.45 12.27 2.30
C ALA A 103 24.19 13.78 2.14
N GLY A 104 23.62 14.22 1.01
CA GLY A 104 23.25 15.63 0.79
C GLY A 104 21.88 16.00 1.36
N TYR A 105 21.08 15.03 1.78
CA TYR A 105 19.75 15.19 2.37
C TYR A 105 19.68 14.68 3.81
N GLU A 106 20.84 14.46 4.43
CA GLU A 106 20.91 14.14 5.85
C GLU A 106 20.40 15.31 6.71
N PRO A 107 19.89 15.04 7.93
CA PRO A 107 19.24 16.06 8.77
C PRO A 107 20.10 17.32 8.96
N SER A 108 19.58 18.45 8.51
CA SER A 108 20.13 19.79 8.72
C SER A 108 19.02 20.84 8.63
N PRO A 109 19.20 22.03 9.22
CA PRO A 109 18.17 23.08 9.19
C PRO A 109 17.75 23.49 7.77
N GLU A 110 18.65 23.35 6.79
CA GLU A 110 18.40 23.80 5.42
C GLU A 110 17.86 22.70 4.49
N ARG A 111 17.90 21.42 4.90
CA ARG A 111 17.66 20.31 3.95
C ARG A 111 16.31 20.37 3.29
N MET A 112 15.25 20.77 4.02
CA MET A 112 13.88 20.76 3.50
C MET A 112 13.68 21.71 2.31
N ALA A 113 14.42 22.84 2.29
CA ALA A 113 14.37 23.83 1.22
C ALA A 113 15.29 23.50 0.05
N HIS A 114 16.17 22.49 0.18
CA HIS A 114 17.09 22.12 -0.89
C HIS A 114 16.31 21.53 -2.08
N PRO A 115 16.53 21.99 -3.32
CA PRO A 115 15.92 21.37 -4.48
C PRO A 115 16.50 19.97 -4.67
N PHE A 116 15.64 18.97 -4.74
CA PHE A 116 16.00 17.61 -5.16
C PHE A 116 16.35 17.56 -6.65
N MET A 117 15.50 18.21 -7.46
CA MET A 117 15.70 18.44 -8.88
C MET A 117 15.06 19.77 -9.23
N SER A 118 15.68 20.57 -10.10
CA SER A 118 15.14 21.86 -10.54
C SER A 118 15.53 22.11 -11.99
N THR A 119 14.50 22.26 -12.83
CA THR A 119 14.61 22.59 -14.26
C THR A 119 13.55 23.64 -14.60
N ASP A 120 13.51 24.10 -15.85
CA ASP A 120 12.44 24.97 -16.34
C ASP A 120 11.06 24.28 -16.32
N SER A 121 11.01 22.95 -16.31
CA SER A 121 9.78 22.15 -16.28
C SER A 121 9.20 21.97 -14.88
N GLY A 122 9.97 22.25 -13.82
CA GLY A 122 9.51 22.13 -12.45
C GLY A 122 10.64 22.03 -11.43
N THR A 123 10.28 22.12 -10.16
CA THR A 123 11.21 21.87 -9.05
C THR A 123 10.58 20.89 -8.08
N ILE A 124 11.35 19.86 -7.73
CA ILE A 124 11.04 18.93 -6.65
C ILE A 124 11.93 19.34 -5.48
N TYR A 125 11.36 19.63 -4.33
CA TYR A 125 12.10 19.95 -3.12
C TYR A 125 12.35 18.71 -2.27
N ALA A 126 13.40 18.76 -1.45
CA ALA A 126 13.76 17.67 -0.56
C ALA A 126 12.67 17.33 0.44
N TRP A 127 11.86 18.31 0.90
CA TRP A 127 10.72 18.03 1.78
C TRP A 127 9.70 17.08 1.15
N GLN A 128 9.61 17.01 -0.18
CA GLN A 128 8.72 16.10 -0.90
C GLN A 128 9.26 14.66 -0.96
N GLN A 129 10.46 14.38 -0.45
CA GLN A 129 10.90 13.00 -0.25
C GLN A 129 9.97 12.32 0.77
N VAL A 130 9.71 11.05 0.54
CA VAL A 130 8.84 10.22 1.39
C VAL A 130 9.69 9.41 2.33
N SER A 131 9.32 9.28 3.60
CA SER A 131 9.99 8.32 4.49
C SER A 131 9.48 6.91 4.22
N SER A 132 9.80 6.34 3.05
CA SER A 132 9.31 5.03 2.59
C SER A 132 10.43 4.24 1.90
N GLY A 133 10.40 2.92 1.81
CA GLY A 133 9.47 1.94 2.37
C GLY A 133 10.20 0.65 2.75
N LEU A 134 9.44 -0.38 3.12
CA LEU A 134 9.97 -1.70 3.51
C LEU A 134 9.30 -2.84 2.73
N ALA A 135 10.09 -3.88 2.45
CA ALA A 135 9.62 -5.14 1.91
C ALA A 135 9.42 -6.12 3.06
N ALA A 136 8.19 -6.59 3.23
CA ALA A 136 7.87 -7.65 4.17
C ALA A 136 7.65 -8.97 3.44
N VAL A 137 8.22 -10.05 3.97
CA VAL A 137 8.28 -11.36 3.31
C VAL A 137 7.82 -12.45 4.28
N TRP A 138 6.73 -13.16 3.93
CA TRP A 138 6.27 -14.31 4.70
C TRP A 138 7.01 -15.57 4.27
N ALA A 139 8.18 -15.81 4.87
CA ALA A 139 8.97 -17.01 4.66
C ALA A 139 8.69 -18.09 5.71
N LYS A 140 8.82 -19.37 5.33
CA LYS A 140 8.68 -20.49 6.27
C LYS A 140 9.83 -20.57 7.28
N GLU A 141 11.00 -20.09 6.89
CA GLU A 141 12.23 -20.11 7.66
C GLU A 141 13.04 -18.84 7.37
N ASN A 142 13.93 -18.46 8.29
CA ASN A 142 14.86 -17.34 8.10
C ASN A 142 16.15 -17.81 7.41
N THR A 143 16.01 -18.39 6.21
CA THR A 143 17.11 -18.78 5.32
C THR A 143 17.02 -17.98 4.03
N ARG A 144 18.15 -17.81 3.33
CA ARG A 144 18.16 -17.08 2.06
C ARG A 144 17.20 -17.73 1.07
N GLU A 145 17.26 -19.05 0.98
CA GLU A 145 16.44 -19.87 0.09
C GLU A 145 14.95 -19.67 0.40
N ALA A 146 14.53 -19.81 1.66
CA ALA A 146 13.11 -19.67 2.02
C ALA A 146 12.57 -18.24 1.81
N ILE A 147 13.41 -17.21 1.97
CA ILE A 147 13.06 -15.81 1.68
C ILE A 147 12.91 -15.62 0.17
N PHE A 148 13.85 -16.12 -0.64
CA PHE A 148 13.77 -16.03 -2.10
C PHE A 148 12.56 -16.79 -2.65
N ASP A 149 12.27 -17.99 -2.14
CA ASP A 149 11.08 -18.76 -2.51
C ASP A 149 9.79 -17.99 -2.17
N ALA A 150 9.79 -17.18 -1.12
CA ALA A 150 8.65 -16.35 -0.70
C ALA A 150 8.45 -15.15 -1.62
N MET A 151 9.55 -14.52 -2.03
CA MET A 151 9.57 -13.48 -3.04
C MET A 151 9.11 -13.99 -4.41
N GLU A 152 9.58 -15.16 -4.84
CA GLU A 152 9.19 -15.77 -6.13
C GLU A 152 7.70 -16.12 -6.18
N ARG A 153 7.15 -16.67 -5.08
CA ARG A 153 5.70 -16.93 -4.98
C ARG A 153 4.86 -15.70 -4.63
N LYS A 154 5.49 -14.52 -4.50
CA LYS A 154 4.86 -13.22 -4.23
C LYS A 154 4.09 -13.16 -2.89
N GLU A 155 4.51 -13.96 -1.90
CA GLU A 155 3.93 -13.90 -0.55
C GLU A 155 4.59 -12.78 0.26
N VAL A 156 4.40 -11.56 -0.25
CA VAL A 156 5.06 -10.34 0.20
C VAL A 156 4.07 -9.18 0.25
N TYR A 157 4.41 -8.16 1.02
CA TYR A 157 3.68 -6.90 1.04
C TYR A 157 4.64 -5.72 1.24
N ALA A 158 4.19 -4.56 0.81
CA ALA A 158 4.86 -3.29 1.02
C ALA A 158 4.38 -2.64 2.31
N THR A 159 5.25 -1.90 2.98
CA THR A 159 4.85 -0.87 3.95
C THR A 159 5.53 0.44 3.60
N THR A 160 4.86 1.55 3.90
CA THR A 160 5.37 2.90 3.61
C THR A 160 6.37 3.41 4.63
N GLY A 161 6.80 2.58 5.60
CA GLY A 161 7.80 2.94 6.61
C GLY A 161 7.66 2.13 7.90
N SER A 162 6.42 1.91 8.35
CA SER A 162 6.12 1.17 9.58
C SER A 162 6.25 -0.34 9.43
N ARG A 163 6.54 -1.05 10.52
CA ARG A 163 6.68 -2.52 10.55
C ARG A 163 5.35 -3.23 10.86
N LEU A 164 4.30 -2.86 10.14
CA LEU A 164 3.00 -3.53 10.16
C LEU A 164 3.15 -5.02 9.86
N ALA A 165 2.42 -5.88 10.58
CA ALA A 165 2.35 -7.31 10.28
C ALA A 165 1.01 -7.61 9.60
N VAL A 166 1.01 -7.82 8.28
CA VAL A 166 -0.22 -7.98 7.49
C VAL A 166 -0.33 -9.40 6.93
N ARG A 167 -1.50 -10.01 7.03
CA ARG A 167 -1.83 -11.30 6.42
C ARG A 167 -3.12 -11.18 5.63
N PHE A 168 -3.12 -11.74 4.43
CA PHE A 168 -4.26 -11.71 3.52
C PHE A 168 -4.35 -13.04 2.79
N PHE A 169 -5.54 -13.64 2.84
CA PHE A 169 -5.84 -14.93 2.23
C PHE A 169 -7.17 -14.86 1.48
N GLY A 170 -7.27 -15.59 0.37
CA GLY A 170 -8.49 -15.72 -0.42
C GLY A 170 -8.89 -17.19 -0.59
N GLY A 171 -10.18 -17.47 -0.53
CA GLY A 171 -10.74 -18.82 -0.58
C GLY A 171 -12.25 -18.80 -0.83
N TRP A 172 -12.92 -19.93 -0.60
CA TRP A 172 -14.36 -20.08 -0.90
C TRP A 172 -15.22 -20.29 0.34
N ASP A 173 -14.60 -20.55 1.50
CA ASP A 173 -15.28 -21.07 2.69
C ASP A 173 -14.66 -20.56 4.01
N TYR A 174 -13.98 -19.41 4.01
CA TYR A 174 -13.57 -18.78 5.26
C TYR A 174 -14.79 -18.31 6.05
N THR A 175 -14.68 -18.44 7.37
CA THR A 175 -15.71 -18.06 8.33
C THR A 175 -15.09 -17.24 9.45
N GLU A 176 -15.92 -16.52 10.21
CA GLU A 176 -15.45 -15.82 11.41
C GLU A 176 -14.73 -16.75 12.41
N HIS A 177 -15.02 -18.05 12.42
CA HIS A 177 -14.30 -19.00 13.28
C HIS A 177 -12.81 -19.14 12.89
N ASP A 178 -12.48 -19.03 11.61
CA ASP A 178 -11.12 -19.20 11.10
C ASP A 178 -10.19 -18.08 11.55
N ILE A 179 -10.73 -16.85 11.63
CA ILE A 179 -9.98 -15.69 12.11
C ILE A 179 -9.99 -15.57 13.64
N ASN A 180 -11.03 -16.07 14.32
CA ASN A 180 -11.16 -16.10 15.78
C ASN A 180 -10.34 -17.27 16.40
N SER A 181 -9.09 -17.38 15.99
CA SER A 181 -8.11 -18.38 16.39
C SER A 181 -6.84 -17.69 16.86
N ARG A 182 -6.03 -18.36 17.69
CA ARG A 182 -4.67 -17.86 18.03
C ARG A 182 -3.68 -17.99 16.87
N GLN A 183 -4.05 -18.73 15.83
CA GLN A 183 -3.21 -19.03 14.68
C GLN A 183 -4.02 -19.03 13.37
N PRO A 184 -4.63 -17.88 13.00
CA PRO A 184 -5.48 -17.79 11.81
C PRO A 184 -4.73 -18.12 10.51
N GLY A 185 -3.40 -17.98 10.51
CA GLY A 185 -2.56 -18.37 9.38
C GLY A 185 -2.67 -19.84 8.96
N PHE A 186 -2.93 -20.78 9.88
CA PHE A 186 -3.09 -22.19 9.50
C PHE A 186 -4.35 -22.40 8.66
N ALA A 187 -5.50 -21.89 9.14
CA ALA A 187 -6.73 -21.93 8.36
C ALA A 187 -6.56 -21.23 6.99
N GLY A 188 -5.82 -20.12 6.96
CA GLY A 188 -5.49 -19.37 5.74
C GLY A 188 -4.74 -20.20 4.68
N TYR A 189 -3.78 -21.02 5.09
CA TYR A 189 -3.08 -21.89 4.14
C TYR A 189 -3.88 -23.14 3.77
N ASP A 190 -4.62 -23.70 4.72
CA ASP A 190 -5.36 -24.95 4.51
C ASP A 190 -6.53 -24.74 3.53
N LYS A 191 -7.33 -23.69 3.75
CA LYS A 191 -8.58 -23.46 3.02
C LYS A 191 -8.43 -22.68 1.72
N GLY A 192 -7.38 -21.88 1.55
CA GLY A 192 -7.26 -20.98 0.40
C GLY A 192 -5.83 -20.76 -0.08
N VAL A 193 -5.57 -19.54 -0.53
CA VAL A 193 -4.26 -19.08 -0.99
C VAL A 193 -3.87 -17.80 -0.27
N PRO A 194 -2.57 -17.58 0.00
CA PRO A 194 -2.10 -16.31 0.54
C PRO A 194 -2.02 -15.24 -0.54
N MET A 195 -1.81 -13.98 -0.13
CA MET A 195 -1.41 -12.86 -0.99
C MET A 195 -0.38 -13.29 -2.05
N GLY A 196 -0.55 -12.81 -3.29
CA GLY A 196 0.30 -13.16 -4.43
C GLY A 196 -0.15 -14.39 -5.23
N GLY A 197 -1.10 -15.18 -4.70
CA GLY A 197 -1.62 -16.39 -5.35
C GLY A 197 -2.84 -16.15 -6.25
N ASP A 198 -3.21 -17.20 -6.98
CA ASP A 198 -4.46 -17.28 -7.74
C ASP A 198 -5.48 -18.06 -6.91
N LEU A 199 -6.73 -17.58 -6.83
CA LEU A 199 -7.82 -18.33 -6.19
C LEU A 199 -7.91 -19.72 -6.80
N ARG A 200 -8.10 -20.73 -5.94
CA ARG A 200 -8.36 -22.11 -6.38
C ARG A 200 -9.64 -22.13 -7.22
N VAL A 201 -9.74 -23.09 -8.14
CA VAL A 201 -10.94 -23.29 -8.98
C VAL A 201 -12.22 -23.22 -8.15
N ARG A 202 -13.19 -22.41 -8.61
CA ARG A 202 -14.46 -22.22 -7.92
C ARG A 202 -15.22 -23.55 -7.80
N PRO A 203 -15.56 -24.00 -6.58
CA PRO A 203 -16.40 -25.18 -6.41
C PRO A 203 -17.78 -24.96 -7.04
N ALA A 204 -18.38 -26.03 -7.58
CA ALA A 204 -19.72 -25.95 -8.17
C ALA A 204 -20.74 -25.48 -7.12
N GLY A 205 -21.45 -24.39 -7.42
CA GLY A 205 -22.45 -23.80 -6.52
C GLY A 205 -21.88 -22.96 -5.37
N ALA A 206 -20.56 -22.74 -5.31
CA ALA A 206 -19.99 -21.76 -4.39
C ALA A 206 -20.42 -20.34 -4.78
N GLY A 207 -20.67 -19.50 -3.76
CA GLY A 207 -20.95 -18.09 -3.92
C GLY A 207 -19.68 -17.26 -4.16
N ALA A 208 -19.69 -16.02 -3.66
CA ALA A 208 -18.54 -15.13 -3.71
C ALA A 208 -17.31 -15.71 -2.97
N PRO A 209 -16.08 -15.39 -3.42
CA PRO A 209 -14.90 -15.69 -2.65
C PRO A 209 -14.95 -14.97 -1.31
N THR A 210 -14.39 -15.62 -0.30
CA THR A 210 -14.19 -15.06 1.03
C THR A 210 -12.72 -14.75 1.23
N PHE A 211 -12.44 -13.63 1.88
CA PHE A 211 -11.11 -13.14 2.14
C PHE A 211 -10.91 -12.97 3.64
N MET A 212 -9.88 -13.61 4.17
CA MET A 212 -9.46 -13.43 5.55
C MET A 212 -8.27 -12.47 5.58
N VAL A 213 -8.45 -11.34 6.25
CA VAL A 213 -7.43 -10.30 6.39
C VAL A 213 -7.26 -9.95 7.87
N TYR A 214 -6.01 -9.82 8.31
CA TYR A 214 -5.70 -9.31 9.64
C TYR A 214 -4.36 -8.59 9.65
N SER A 215 -4.26 -7.62 10.54
CA SER A 215 -3.07 -6.81 10.73
C SER A 215 -2.82 -6.53 12.20
N LEU A 216 -1.55 -6.52 12.57
CA LEU A 216 -1.05 -5.95 13.82
C LEU A 216 -0.33 -4.65 13.49
N ARG A 217 -0.54 -3.63 14.33
CA ARG A 217 0.25 -2.40 14.25
C ARG A 217 1.75 -2.67 14.40
N ASP A 218 2.58 -1.73 13.96
CA ASP A 218 3.97 -1.69 14.42
C ASP A 218 3.97 -1.53 15.95
N VAL A 219 4.73 -2.39 16.64
CA VAL A 219 4.84 -2.40 18.11
C VAL A 219 5.26 -1.03 18.65
N GLN A 220 6.08 -0.29 17.90
CA GLN A 220 6.54 1.06 18.24
C GLN A 220 5.78 2.17 17.47
N GLY A 221 4.88 1.82 16.57
CA GLY A 221 4.18 2.77 15.70
C GLY A 221 2.71 3.03 16.07
N ALA A 222 1.98 3.51 15.08
CA ALA A 222 0.59 3.94 15.16
C ALA A 222 -0.41 2.79 15.29
N ASN A 223 -1.45 3.01 16.09
CA ASN A 223 -2.63 2.18 16.01
C ASN A 223 -3.22 2.21 14.58
N LEU A 224 -3.95 1.16 14.22
CA LEU A 224 -4.59 1.00 12.93
C LEU A 224 -5.87 1.86 12.85
N ASP A 225 -6.03 2.60 11.76
CA ASP A 225 -7.30 3.23 11.35
C ASP A 225 -8.24 2.15 10.83
N ARG A 226 -7.89 1.55 9.68
CA ARG A 226 -8.75 0.65 8.92
C ARG A 226 -7.99 -0.32 8.01
N ILE A 227 -8.68 -1.37 7.60
CA ILE A 227 -8.29 -2.27 6.51
C ILE A 227 -9.28 -2.08 5.38
N GLN A 228 -8.74 -1.91 4.17
CA GLN A 228 -9.46 -1.87 2.92
C GLN A 228 -9.14 -3.09 2.07
N ILE A 229 -10.11 -3.56 1.30
CA ILE A 229 -9.87 -4.46 0.17
C ILE A 229 -10.14 -3.67 -1.10
N ILE A 230 -9.15 -3.63 -1.98
CA ILE A 230 -9.25 -3.00 -3.30
C ILE A 230 -9.48 -4.12 -4.30
N LYS A 231 -10.59 -4.04 -5.02
CA LYS A 231 -10.96 -4.92 -6.13
C LYS A 231 -10.71 -4.18 -7.45
N GLY A 232 -10.08 -4.84 -8.41
CA GLY A 232 -10.10 -4.43 -9.81
C GLY A 232 -10.61 -5.57 -10.68
N TRP A 233 -11.40 -5.25 -11.71
CA TRP A 233 -11.99 -6.27 -12.60
C TRP A 233 -12.09 -5.80 -14.04
N LEU A 234 -12.20 -6.76 -14.95
CA LEU A 234 -12.48 -6.53 -16.37
C LEU A 234 -13.98 -6.68 -16.60
N GLY A 235 -14.63 -5.62 -17.09
CA GLY A 235 -16.03 -5.63 -17.48
C GLY A 235 -16.26 -6.32 -18.82
N ASP A 236 -17.53 -6.67 -19.09
CA ASP A 236 -17.94 -7.31 -20.35
C ASP A 236 -17.75 -6.43 -21.59
N ASP A 237 -17.63 -5.11 -21.39
CA ASP A 237 -17.30 -4.12 -22.41
C ASP A 237 -15.79 -4.04 -22.72
N GLY A 238 -14.96 -4.77 -21.98
CA GLY A 238 -13.51 -4.74 -22.08
C GLY A 238 -12.85 -3.58 -21.34
N GLU A 239 -13.63 -2.76 -20.63
CA GLU A 239 -13.12 -1.70 -19.76
C GLU A 239 -12.76 -2.26 -18.38
N THR A 240 -11.83 -1.59 -17.71
CA THR A 240 -11.40 -1.99 -16.36
C THR A 240 -12.01 -1.09 -15.31
N HIS A 241 -12.43 -1.71 -14.22
CA HIS A 241 -13.07 -1.02 -13.10
C HIS A 241 -12.32 -1.27 -11.81
N GLU A 242 -12.62 -0.45 -10.79
CA GLU A 242 -12.12 -0.65 -9.44
C GLU A 242 -13.16 -0.25 -8.38
N ALA A 243 -13.02 -0.85 -7.21
CA ALA A 243 -13.78 -0.52 -6.02
C ALA A 243 -12.90 -0.68 -4.78
N VAL A 244 -13.09 0.21 -3.81
CA VAL A 244 -12.41 0.18 -2.51
C VAL A 244 -13.46 -0.08 -1.44
N TYR A 245 -13.26 -1.14 -0.67
CA TYR A 245 -14.16 -1.53 0.41
C TYR A 245 -13.45 -1.35 1.75
N ASP A 246 -13.96 -0.51 2.64
CA ASP A 246 -13.58 -0.53 4.06
C ASP A 246 -14.17 -1.79 4.70
N VAL A 247 -13.32 -2.74 5.12
CA VAL A 247 -13.77 -4.06 5.60
C VAL A 247 -13.62 -4.28 7.10
N ALA A 248 -12.72 -3.52 7.74
CA ALA A 248 -12.56 -3.47 9.19
C ALA A 248 -11.99 -2.11 9.59
N TRP A 249 -12.45 -1.52 10.69
CA TRP A 249 -11.95 -0.23 11.16
C TRP A 249 -12.08 -0.08 12.67
N SER A 250 -11.32 0.87 13.20
CA SER A 250 -11.29 1.20 14.62
C SER A 250 -12.39 2.17 15.05
N GLY A 251 -12.78 2.04 16.32
CA GLY A 251 -13.81 2.87 16.96
C GLY A 251 -15.23 2.58 16.47
N ASP A 252 -16.19 3.37 16.95
CA ASP A 252 -17.62 3.17 16.64
C ASP A 252 -18.09 3.97 15.40
N ARG A 253 -17.15 4.34 14.52
CA ARG A 253 -17.45 5.08 13.29
C ARG A 253 -18.36 4.24 12.39
N ARG A 254 -19.24 4.92 11.67
CA ARG A 254 -20.15 4.30 10.71
C ARG A 254 -20.08 5.03 9.38
N PRO A 255 -20.15 4.31 8.26
CA PRO A 255 -20.28 4.94 6.95
C PRO A 255 -21.45 5.93 6.91
N GLY A 256 -21.25 7.04 6.22
CA GLY A 256 -22.28 8.04 5.95
C GLY A 256 -23.34 7.55 4.96
N SER A 257 -24.27 8.43 4.59
CA SER A 257 -25.28 8.14 3.57
C SER A 257 -24.69 7.95 2.16
N ASP A 258 -23.48 8.44 1.94
CA ASP A 258 -22.68 8.25 0.74
C ASP A 258 -21.87 6.94 0.74
N GLY A 259 -21.98 6.14 1.80
CA GLY A 259 -21.23 4.89 1.97
C GLY A 259 -19.79 5.08 2.43
N LYS A 260 -19.34 6.32 2.68
CA LYS A 260 -17.95 6.61 3.05
C LYS A 260 -17.75 6.61 4.56
N LEU A 261 -16.67 5.97 5.03
CA LEU A 261 -16.32 5.93 6.44
C LEU A 261 -15.60 7.24 6.85
N PRO A 262 -16.11 7.99 7.86
CA PRO A 262 -15.44 9.20 8.33
C PRO A 262 -13.99 8.98 8.76
N PRO A 263 -13.11 10.00 8.63
CA PRO A 263 -11.73 9.92 9.11
C PRO A 263 -11.65 9.55 10.60
N VAL A 264 -10.58 8.85 11.00
CA VAL A 264 -10.36 8.36 12.38
C VAL A 264 -10.11 9.49 13.39
N GLY A 265 -9.80 10.69 12.91
CA GLY A 265 -9.30 11.81 13.69
C GLY A 265 -7.78 11.94 13.60
N ASN A 266 -7.23 12.94 14.27
CA ASN A 266 -5.79 13.22 14.27
C ASN A 266 -5.37 13.62 15.69
N THR A 267 -4.31 12.97 16.21
CA THR A 267 -3.76 13.22 17.55
C THR A 267 -2.36 13.83 17.51
N VAL A 268 -1.89 14.22 16.31
CA VAL A 268 -0.59 14.84 16.10
C VAL A 268 -0.53 16.19 16.82
N ASP A 269 0.48 16.30 17.67
CA ASP A 269 0.97 17.54 18.26
C ASP A 269 2.15 18.03 17.42
N VAL A 270 1.85 18.96 16.52
CA VAL A 270 2.83 19.52 15.56
C VAL A 270 3.93 20.29 16.28
N GLU A 271 3.59 21.02 17.35
CA GLU A 271 4.55 21.85 18.10
C GLU A 271 5.61 21.00 18.80
N ASN A 272 5.22 19.83 19.31
CA ASN A 272 6.13 18.91 20.01
C ASN A 272 6.63 17.74 19.14
N ALA A 273 6.29 17.72 17.85
CA ALA A 273 6.54 16.61 16.92
C ALA A 273 6.22 15.24 17.54
N ASN A 274 5.03 15.12 18.12
CA ASN A 274 4.58 13.91 18.81
C ASN A 274 3.11 13.62 18.50
N TRP A 275 2.58 12.51 18.99
CA TRP A 275 1.18 12.12 18.84
C TRP A 275 0.78 11.14 19.94
N THR A 276 -0.50 10.81 20.06
CA THR A 276 -0.97 9.84 21.08
C THR A 276 -1.74 8.67 20.47
N ASN A 277 -1.46 7.47 20.95
CA ASN A 277 -2.17 6.22 20.61
C ASN A 277 -3.56 6.11 21.26
N THR A 278 -4.28 7.24 21.41
CA THR A 278 -5.58 7.28 22.09
C THR A 278 -6.76 6.96 21.17
N ILE A 279 -6.54 6.95 19.86
CA ILE A 279 -7.48 6.49 18.82
C ILE A 279 -6.88 5.29 18.06
N GLY A 280 -7.65 4.68 17.16
CA GLY A 280 -7.21 3.50 16.41
C GLY A 280 -7.33 2.18 17.20
N ALA A 281 -6.92 1.08 16.59
CA ALA A 281 -6.85 -0.24 17.23
C ALA A 281 -5.44 -0.88 17.09
N ALA A 282 -5.00 -1.66 18.07
CA ALA A 282 -3.70 -2.35 17.98
C ALA A 282 -3.71 -3.55 16.99
N GLU A 283 -4.89 -4.10 16.75
CA GLU A 283 -5.14 -5.21 15.85
C GLU A 283 -6.48 -4.96 15.14
N LEU A 284 -6.53 -5.30 13.85
CA LEU A 284 -7.76 -5.35 13.07
C LEU A 284 -7.77 -6.64 12.29
N GLY A 285 -8.93 -7.27 12.15
CA GLY A 285 -9.09 -8.46 11.33
C GLY A 285 -10.55 -8.73 11.02
N THR A 286 -10.80 -9.30 9.85
CA THR A 286 -12.14 -9.70 9.42
C THR A 286 -12.10 -10.85 8.42
N VAL A 287 -13.26 -11.48 8.22
CA VAL A 287 -13.54 -12.27 7.02
C VAL A 287 -14.57 -11.51 6.20
N TRP A 288 -14.22 -11.18 4.96
CA TRP A 288 -15.04 -10.39 4.06
C TRP A 288 -15.37 -11.19 2.80
N ALA A 289 -16.61 -11.10 2.33
CA ALA A 289 -17.03 -11.67 1.05
C ALA A 289 -17.32 -10.52 0.08
N ASP A 290 -16.92 -10.68 -1.18
CA ASP A 290 -17.18 -9.68 -2.21
C ASP A 290 -18.70 -9.56 -2.49
N PRO A 291 -19.35 -8.44 -2.14
CA PRO A 291 -20.79 -8.28 -2.31
C PRO A 291 -21.20 -8.13 -3.78
N ASP A 292 -20.26 -7.71 -4.63
CA ASP A 292 -20.46 -7.42 -6.05
C ASP A 292 -19.73 -8.45 -6.93
N PHE A 293 -19.56 -9.66 -6.41
CA PHE A 293 -18.84 -10.73 -7.12
C PHE A 293 -19.62 -11.17 -8.36
N ASP A 294 -18.97 -11.05 -9.51
CA ASP A 294 -19.42 -11.66 -10.75
C ASP A 294 -18.52 -12.87 -11.07
N PRO A 295 -19.08 -14.09 -11.13
CA PRO A 295 -18.32 -15.29 -11.43
C PRO A 295 -17.68 -15.31 -12.82
N ASP A 296 -18.14 -14.49 -13.76
CA ASP A 296 -17.70 -14.49 -15.15
C ASP A 296 -16.65 -13.40 -15.43
N GLN A 297 -16.33 -12.55 -14.44
CA GLN A 297 -15.35 -11.48 -14.56
C GLN A 297 -13.99 -11.87 -13.98
N LYS A 298 -12.91 -11.64 -14.75
CA LYS A 298 -11.55 -11.70 -14.21
C LYS A 298 -11.35 -10.54 -13.24
N ALA A 299 -10.77 -10.83 -12.08
CA ALA A 299 -10.57 -9.83 -11.03
C ALA A 299 -9.29 -10.04 -10.25
N PHE A 300 -8.84 -9.00 -9.55
CA PHE A 300 -7.82 -9.10 -8.51
C PHE A 300 -8.29 -8.37 -7.25
N TYR A 301 -7.70 -8.77 -6.12
CA TYR A 301 -7.97 -8.22 -4.80
C TYR A 301 -6.66 -8.00 -4.08
N TYR A 302 -6.44 -6.84 -3.48
CA TYR A 302 -5.36 -6.66 -2.50
C TYR A 302 -5.87 -5.90 -1.29
N ALA A 303 -5.23 -6.12 -0.14
CA ALA A 303 -5.53 -5.39 1.08
C ALA A 303 -4.63 -4.16 1.21
N ARG A 304 -5.24 -3.04 1.62
CA ARG A 304 -4.55 -1.84 2.09
C ARG A 304 -4.84 -1.64 3.58
N VAL A 305 -3.80 -1.59 4.40
CA VAL A 305 -3.94 -1.33 5.84
C VAL A 305 -3.46 0.09 6.10
N ILE A 306 -4.21 0.86 6.88
CA ILE A 306 -3.94 2.28 7.13
C ILE A 306 -3.81 2.49 8.64
N GLU A 307 -2.74 3.16 9.05
CA GLU A 307 -2.51 3.62 10.42
C GLU A 307 -3.18 4.97 10.67
N ILE A 308 -3.38 5.32 11.95
CA ILE A 308 -3.81 6.66 12.33
C ILE A 308 -2.71 7.71 12.00
N PRO A 309 -3.06 9.01 11.88
CA PRO A 309 -2.05 10.03 11.58
C PRO A 309 -0.91 10.10 12.60
N THR A 310 0.32 10.23 12.08
CA THR A 310 1.55 10.49 12.84
C THR A 310 2.28 11.71 12.27
N PRO A 311 3.22 12.34 13.01
CA PRO A 311 4.03 13.43 12.46
C PRO A 311 4.84 12.94 11.26
N ARG A 312 4.87 13.73 10.19
CA ARG A 312 5.77 13.51 9.05
C ARG A 312 7.21 13.89 9.43
N TRP A 313 8.22 13.37 8.74
CA TRP A 313 9.65 13.62 9.01
C TRP A 313 10.00 15.10 8.97
N THR A 314 9.31 15.86 8.12
CA THR A 314 9.43 17.32 8.03
C THR A 314 9.04 17.99 9.36
N THR A 315 8.01 17.49 10.04
CA THR A 315 7.57 17.96 11.36
C THR A 315 8.61 17.65 12.44
N TYR A 316 9.20 16.46 12.41
CA TYR A 316 10.30 16.12 13.33
C TYR A 316 11.51 17.04 13.14
N ASP A 317 11.86 17.36 11.89
CA ASP A 317 12.97 18.24 11.59
C ASP A 317 12.72 19.70 11.96
N ALA A 318 11.53 20.22 11.67
CA ALA A 318 11.12 21.56 12.09
C ALA A 318 11.26 21.72 13.61
N PHE A 319 10.80 20.72 14.38
CA PHE A 319 10.96 20.68 15.83
C PHE A 319 12.43 20.60 16.27
N ARG A 320 13.22 19.68 15.68
CA ARG A 320 14.64 19.46 16.05
C ARG A 320 15.51 20.69 15.82
N PHE A 321 15.27 21.41 14.72
CA PHE A 321 16.11 22.52 14.30
C PHE A 321 15.54 23.90 14.67
N GLY A 322 14.29 23.96 15.17
CA GLY A 322 13.64 25.22 15.51
C GLY A 322 13.41 26.10 14.29
N ILE A 323 12.99 25.49 13.18
CA ILE A 323 12.73 26.14 11.89
C ILE A 323 11.28 25.97 11.47
N ASP A 324 10.82 26.84 10.58
CA ASP A 324 9.48 26.73 10.01
C ASP A 324 9.40 25.60 8.98
N LEU A 325 8.23 24.96 8.89
CA LEU A 325 7.92 24.03 7.81
C LEU A 325 7.80 24.78 6.48
N PRO A 326 8.34 24.23 5.37
CA PRO A 326 8.09 24.78 4.04
C PRO A 326 6.60 24.85 3.72
N GLU A 327 6.22 25.85 2.91
CA GLU A 327 4.85 25.95 2.39
C GLU A 327 4.48 24.67 1.62
N GLY A 328 3.30 24.13 1.91
CA GLY A 328 2.79 22.90 1.27
C GLY A 328 3.26 21.59 1.92
N ALA A 329 4.25 21.61 2.82
CA ALA A 329 4.69 20.41 3.52
C ALA A 329 3.62 19.92 4.52
N PRO A 330 3.11 18.67 4.41
CA PRO A 330 2.17 18.14 5.38
C PRO A 330 2.80 18.04 6.77
N THR A 331 2.00 18.34 7.80
CA THR A 331 2.44 18.21 9.20
C THR A 331 2.29 16.78 9.73
N SER A 332 1.47 15.96 9.07
CA SER A 332 1.19 14.58 9.45
C SER A 332 1.08 13.69 8.22
N THR A 333 1.32 12.40 8.41
CA THR A 333 1.15 11.35 7.40
C THR A 333 0.32 10.19 7.97
N GLN A 334 -0.26 9.38 7.08
CA GLN A 334 -0.91 8.12 7.41
C GLN A 334 -0.21 6.97 6.69
N GLU A 335 0.72 6.38 7.42
CA GLU A 335 1.46 5.17 7.05
C GLU A 335 0.50 4.03 6.73
N ARG A 336 0.93 3.17 5.81
CA ARG A 336 0.09 2.15 5.22
C ARG A 336 0.88 0.95 4.70
N ALA A 337 0.16 -0.13 4.44
CA ALA A 337 0.70 -1.34 3.84
C ALA A 337 -0.16 -1.79 2.65
N TYR A 338 0.49 -2.42 1.66
CA TYR A 338 -0.16 -2.95 0.46
C TYR A 338 0.23 -4.41 0.26
N THR A 339 -0.72 -5.33 0.31
CA THR A 339 -0.43 -6.76 0.08
C THR A 339 -0.28 -7.08 -1.39
N SER A 340 0.50 -8.11 -1.73
CA SER A 340 0.43 -8.65 -3.09
C SER A 340 -1.01 -9.08 -3.46
N PRO A 341 -1.43 -8.87 -4.72
CA PRO A 341 -2.79 -9.17 -5.15
C PRO A 341 -3.06 -10.68 -5.17
N ILE A 342 -4.30 -11.05 -4.86
CA ILE A 342 -4.88 -12.36 -5.10
C ILE A 342 -5.75 -12.27 -6.36
N TRP A 343 -5.56 -13.18 -7.30
CA TRP A 343 -6.22 -13.14 -8.61
C TRP A 343 -7.40 -14.12 -8.69
N TYR A 344 -8.39 -13.77 -9.48
CA TYR A 344 -9.52 -14.62 -9.85
C TYR A 344 -9.63 -14.67 -11.38
N ALA A 345 -9.65 -15.90 -11.91
CA ALA A 345 -9.94 -16.18 -13.31
C ALA A 345 -11.10 -17.19 -13.37
N PRO A 346 -12.17 -16.90 -14.12
CA PRO A 346 -13.33 -17.79 -14.30
C PRO A 346 -13.02 -19.19 -14.84
#